data_AF-A0A2D5YQE5-F1
#
_entry.id   AF-A0A2D5YQE5-F1
#
_cell.length_a   1.000
_cell.length_b   1.000
_cell.length_c   1.000
_cell.angle_alpha   90.00
_cell.angle_beta   90.00
_cell.angle_gamma   90.00
#
_symmetry.space_group_name_H-M   'P 1'
#
loop_
_entity.id
_entity.type
_entity.pdbx_description
1 polymer ?
#
loop_
_entity_poly.entity_id
_entity_poly.type
_entity_poly.pdbx_seq_one_letter_code
_entity_poly.pdbx_strand_id
1 'polypeptide(L)'
;MSVSIMLFLSMFLSNSYAETYQIVTESAEAKHKSWGGYWWSMKNAESVLGWQGLYGRKTFTPYQVSEFTRCLTSSSRICKNLIENYSKNNAISLSPLMKFDLFMKRYVEKNYGQHADVSMYSSAASYELDIHYIGNNTNHRLYEFSGFAGKCIGWALSTFDYNEPTKVKNILGIDFTPADIKAILATQYNGAQFFTDGLTVGLEYRGPKKTSSHTNNPQYGNKESDAYKDVTPLQFVKALKNTIGHGTYLEADLDPDIGVWNYPIHKYEIKFQKESDSLAKAQISIEFANDEVKIDDVFTTSNIRRDMKQRTFYAKFNLPENWSGKLEDATSSYWIGESVHNHPDALILGMEDNWKETILDYIDADTGIGIDVNTELFKSHDGWDLVVDELLYEYYLD
;
A
#
# COMPACT_ATOMS: atom_id res chain seq x y z
N MET A 1 -23.81 -18.74 93.73
CA MET A 1 -22.86 -19.23 92.70
C MET A 1 -23.47 -18.96 91.34
N SER A 2 -23.00 -17.89 90.68
CA SER A 2 -23.35 -17.54 89.30
C SER A 2 -22.56 -18.41 88.33
N VAL A 3 -23.18 -18.82 87.23
CA VAL A 3 -22.46 -19.20 86.01
C VAL A 3 -23.12 -18.49 84.83
N SER A 4 -22.40 -17.51 84.30
CA SER A 4 -22.69 -16.80 83.05
C SER A 4 -22.44 -17.73 81.86
N ILE A 5 -23.36 -17.71 80.88
CA ILE A 5 -23.10 -18.25 79.53
C ILE A 5 -23.01 -17.07 78.58
N MET A 6 -21.82 -16.94 77.98
CA MET A 6 -21.41 -15.92 77.02
C MET A 6 -22.10 -16.14 75.67
N LEU A 7 -22.71 -15.08 75.13
CA LEU A 7 -23.10 -14.98 73.71
C LEU A 7 -21.84 -14.92 72.84
N PHE A 8 -21.74 -15.80 71.84
CA PHE A 8 -20.79 -15.67 70.74
C PHE A 8 -21.41 -14.85 69.62
N LEU A 9 -20.85 -13.66 69.38
CA LEU A 9 -21.16 -12.78 68.27
C LEU A 9 -20.31 -13.23 67.06
N SER A 10 -20.92 -13.82 66.03
CA SER A 10 -20.22 -14.15 64.78
C SER A 10 -20.07 -12.88 63.93
N MET A 11 -18.85 -12.36 63.84
CA MET A 11 -18.46 -11.37 62.84
C MET A 11 -18.61 -11.96 61.44
N PHE A 12 -19.50 -11.39 60.63
CA PHE A 12 -19.47 -11.57 59.17
C PHE A 12 -18.25 -10.81 58.63
N LEU A 13 -17.18 -11.55 58.33
CA LEU A 13 -16.11 -11.06 57.47
C LEU A 13 -16.65 -11.00 56.03
N SER A 14 -16.91 -9.80 55.53
CA SER A 14 -17.14 -9.57 54.12
C SER A 14 -15.86 -9.89 53.36
N ASN A 15 -15.79 -11.08 52.76
CA ASN A 15 -14.78 -11.40 51.76
C ASN A 15 -15.04 -10.52 50.53
N SER A 16 -14.36 -9.38 50.45
CA SER A 16 -14.18 -8.65 49.19
C SER A 16 -13.25 -9.47 48.30
N TYR A 17 -13.80 -10.43 47.57
CA TYR A 17 -13.09 -11.07 46.47
C TYR A 17 -12.83 -9.98 45.42
N ALA A 18 -11.59 -9.54 45.32
CA ALA A 18 -11.15 -8.79 44.14
C ALA A 18 -11.23 -9.77 42.97
N GLU A 19 -12.26 -9.66 42.13
CA GLU A 19 -12.31 -10.38 40.86
C GLU A 19 -11.12 -9.92 40.01
N THR A 20 -10.14 -10.82 39.86
CA THR A 20 -9.02 -10.59 38.96
C THR A 20 -9.50 -10.85 37.54
N TYR A 21 -9.72 -9.78 36.78
CA TYR A 21 -10.06 -9.89 35.37
C TYR A 21 -8.92 -10.56 34.61
N GLN A 22 -9.22 -11.66 33.92
CA GLN A 22 -8.27 -12.39 33.08
C GLN A 22 -7.90 -11.57 31.85
N ILE A 23 -6.63 -11.66 31.43
CA ILE A 23 -6.17 -11.09 30.15
C ILE A 23 -6.60 -12.03 29.03
N VAL A 24 -7.36 -11.51 28.08
CA VAL A 24 -7.70 -12.20 26.84
C VAL A 24 -6.67 -11.81 25.78
N THR A 25 -6.19 -12.80 25.01
CA THR A 25 -5.29 -12.59 23.89
C THR A 25 -5.92 -13.16 22.62
N GLU A 26 -5.96 -12.36 21.58
CA GLU A 26 -6.43 -12.75 20.25
C GLU A 26 -5.37 -12.37 19.22
N SER A 27 -5.11 -13.23 18.26
CA SER A 27 -4.14 -12.95 17.20
C SER A 27 -4.53 -13.64 15.91
N ALA A 28 -4.12 -13.05 14.80
CA ALA A 28 -4.21 -13.66 13.48
C ALA A 28 -3.05 -13.17 12.61
N GLU A 29 -2.80 -13.92 11.55
CA GLU A 29 -1.81 -13.63 10.53
C GLU A 29 -2.42 -13.93 9.17
N ALA A 30 -2.11 -13.11 8.18
CA ALA A 30 -2.50 -13.31 6.80
C ALA A 30 -1.95 -14.65 6.27
N LYS A 31 -2.54 -15.19 5.21
CA LYS A 31 -2.11 -16.47 4.60
C LYS A 31 -0.63 -16.43 4.19
N HIS A 32 -0.18 -15.27 3.76
CA HIS A 32 1.21 -15.00 3.41
C HIS A 32 1.66 -13.73 4.12
N LYS A 33 2.97 -13.59 4.38
CA LYS A 33 3.52 -12.32 4.85
C LYS A 33 3.64 -11.39 3.65
N SER A 34 3.25 -10.13 3.84
CA SER A 34 3.53 -9.08 2.86
C SER A 34 5.04 -8.93 2.69
N TRP A 35 5.48 -8.23 1.64
CA TRP A 35 6.89 -8.01 1.34
C TRP A 35 7.25 -6.53 1.42
N GLY A 36 8.43 -6.24 1.98
CA GLY A 36 8.99 -4.88 1.99
C GLY A 36 9.17 -4.34 0.59
N GLY A 37 8.85 -3.08 0.41
CA GLY A 37 8.89 -2.45 -0.90
C GLY A 37 9.22 -0.98 -0.81
N TYR A 38 9.89 -0.50 -1.85
CA TYR A 38 10.22 0.91 -1.98
C TYR A 38 8.96 1.70 -2.31
N TRP A 39 8.85 2.94 -1.85
CA TRP A 39 7.67 3.79 -2.09
C TRP A 39 7.63 4.40 -3.51
N TRP A 40 8.63 4.14 -4.37
CA TRP A 40 8.71 4.59 -5.77
C TRP A 40 8.46 6.10 -5.94
N SER A 41 9.48 6.90 -5.60
CA SER A 41 9.38 8.35 -5.56
C SER A 41 8.94 8.97 -6.88
N MET A 42 7.91 9.81 -6.81
CA MET A 42 7.48 10.64 -7.95
C MET A 42 8.45 11.79 -8.25
N LYS A 43 9.27 12.20 -7.27
CA LYS A 43 10.31 13.21 -7.47
C LYS A 43 11.47 12.69 -8.32
N ASN A 44 11.89 11.47 -8.07
CA ASN A 44 13.01 10.85 -8.77
C ASN A 44 12.55 10.01 -9.97
N ALA A 45 11.29 9.60 -9.99
CA ALA A 45 10.67 8.76 -11.01
C ALA A 45 11.49 7.48 -11.29
N GLU A 46 11.89 6.73 -10.25
CA GLU A 46 12.75 5.55 -10.44
C GLU A 46 12.11 4.47 -11.32
N SER A 47 10.77 4.37 -11.35
CA SER A 47 10.04 3.46 -12.25
C SER A 47 10.24 3.79 -13.74
N VAL A 48 10.61 5.03 -14.07
CA VAL A 48 10.76 5.50 -15.46
C VAL A 48 12.19 5.91 -15.80
N LEU A 49 12.82 6.69 -14.93
CA LEU A 49 14.17 7.20 -15.15
C LEU A 49 15.22 6.16 -14.70
N GLY A 50 14.82 5.15 -13.94
CA GLY A 50 15.75 4.18 -13.38
C GLY A 50 16.61 4.76 -12.26
N TRP A 51 17.42 3.91 -11.65
CA TRP A 51 18.30 4.25 -10.53
C TRP A 51 19.67 3.61 -10.74
N GLN A 52 20.66 4.11 -10.02
CA GLN A 52 21.95 3.44 -9.89
C GLN A 52 21.83 2.37 -8.81
N GLY A 53 21.62 1.13 -9.24
CA GLY A 53 21.40 0.00 -8.35
C GLY A 53 22.18 -1.24 -8.76
N LEU A 54 21.68 -2.40 -8.36
CA LEU A 54 22.17 -3.68 -8.85
C LEU A 54 21.94 -3.80 -10.37
N TYR A 55 22.57 -4.79 -10.99
CA TYR A 55 22.37 -5.15 -12.41
C TYR A 55 22.79 -4.08 -13.44
N GLY A 56 23.59 -3.09 -13.04
CA GLY A 56 24.14 -2.09 -13.98
C GLY A 56 23.08 -1.21 -14.64
N ARG A 57 21.99 -0.94 -13.91
CA ARG A 57 20.89 -0.10 -14.38
C ARG A 57 21.37 1.33 -14.67
N LYS A 58 20.84 1.90 -15.75
CA LYS A 58 21.11 3.29 -16.13
C LYS A 58 20.06 4.21 -15.54
N THR A 59 20.48 5.43 -15.27
CA THR A 59 19.58 6.55 -15.06
C THR A 59 19.41 7.30 -16.37
N PHE A 60 18.17 7.48 -16.80
CA PHE A 60 17.79 8.15 -18.02
C PHE A 60 17.33 9.57 -17.73
N THR A 61 17.45 10.45 -18.71
CA THR A 61 16.78 11.75 -18.68
C THR A 61 15.37 11.64 -19.24
N PRO A 62 14.44 12.55 -18.88
CA PRO A 62 13.11 12.59 -19.49
C PRO A 62 13.17 12.59 -21.03
N TYR A 63 14.09 13.37 -21.61
CA TYR A 63 14.32 13.40 -23.06
C TYR A 63 14.69 12.03 -23.64
N GLN A 64 15.57 11.27 -22.97
CA GLN A 64 15.96 9.93 -23.44
C GLN A 64 14.79 8.95 -23.39
N VAL A 65 13.91 9.06 -22.39
CA VAL A 65 12.69 8.24 -22.31
C VAL A 65 11.72 8.63 -23.42
N SER A 66 11.45 9.91 -23.63
CA SER A 66 10.57 10.38 -24.72
C SER A 66 11.09 9.94 -26.10
N GLU A 67 12.40 10.04 -26.34
CA GLU A 67 13.02 9.58 -27.59
C GLU A 67 12.93 8.07 -27.76
N PHE A 68 13.11 7.30 -26.68
CA PHE A 68 12.93 5.86 -26.69
C PHE A 68 11.50 5.48 -27.08
N THR A 69 10.50 6.04 -26.40
CA THR A 69 9.07 5.78 -26.65
C THR A 69 8.70 6.12 -28.09
N ARG A 70 9.11 7.30 -28.59
CA ARG A 70 8.90 7.72 -29.99
C ARG A 70 9.51 6.74 -30.99
N CYS A 71 10.62 6.10 -30.62
CA CYS A 71 11.31 5.16 -31.47
C CYS A 71 10.74 3.73 -31.45
N LEU A 72 9.85 3.37 -30.51
CA LEU A 72 9.25 2.05 -30.45
C LEU A 72 8.37 1.75 -31.68
N THR A 73 7.66 2.74 -32.20
CA THR A 73 6.77 2.59 -33.37
C THR A 73 7.37 3.09 -34.68
N SER A 74 8.57 3.69 -34.64
CA SER A 74 9.21 4.26 -35.82
C SER A 74 9.97 3.21 -36.65
N SER A 75 9.74 3.20 -37.96
CA SER A 75 10.48 2.37 -38.91
C SER A 75 11.83 2.99 -39.35
N SER A 76 12.16 4.20 -38.89
CA SER A 76 13.38 4.90 -39.29
C SER A 76 14.63 4.15 -38.84
N ARG A 77 15.70 4.21 -39.65
CA ARG A 77 16.98 3.55 -39.32
C ARG A 77 17.57 4.06 -38.00
N ILE A 78 17.40 5.34 -37.70
CA ILE A 78 17.86 5.96 -36.45
C ILE A 78 17.16 5.31 -35.25
N CYS A 79 15.84 5.18 -35.30
CA CYS A 79 15.08 4.56 -34.23
C CYS A 79 15.37 3.07 -34.07
N LYS A 80 15.48 2.32 -35.17
CA LYS A 80 15.90 0.91 -35.12
C LYS A 80 17.24 0.74 -34.40
N ASN A 81 18.24 1.52 -34.79
CA ASN A 81 19.55 1.50 -34.13
C ASN A 81 19.47 1.88 -32.64
N LEU A 82 18.61 2.84 -32.27
CA LEU A 82 18.42 3.25 -30.88
C LEU A 82 17.81 2.11 -30.04
N ILE A 83 16.72 1.50 -30.51
CA ILE A 83 16.07 0.38 -29.84
C ILE A 83 17.00 -0.84 -29.74
N GLU A 84 17.75 -1.15 -30.79
CA GLU A 84 18.77 -2.21 -30.78
C GLU A 84 19.85 -1.94 -29.72
N ASN A 85 20.31 -0.70 -29.61
CA ASN A 85 21.31 -0.33 -28.61
C ASN A 85 20.80 -0.45 -27.18
N TYR A 86 19.57 -0.05 -26.91
CA TYR A 86 18.94 -0.20 -25.60
C TYR A 86 18.51 -1.64 -25.28
N SER A 87 18.30 -2.45 -26.31
CA SER A 87 18.00 -3.89 -26.19
C SER A 87 19.22 -4.76 -25.88
N LYS A 88 20.45 -4.22 -25.94
CA LYS A 88 21.68 -4.97 -25.63
C LYS A 88 21.64 -5.55 -24.21
N ASN A 89 22.29 -6.70 -24.03
CA ASN A 89 22.32 -7.44 -22.75
C ASN A 89 20.90 -7.66 -22.21
N ASN A 90 20.00 -8.14 -23.08
CA ASN A 90 18.58 -8.37 -22.78
C ASN A 90 17.89 -7.16 -22.15
N ALA A 91 18.26 -5.95 -22.58
CA ALA A 91 17.72 -4.70 -22.07
C ALA A 91 17.80 -4.51 -20.54
N ILE A 92 18.67 -5.25 -19.83
CA ILE A 92 18.70 -5.26 -18.36
C ILE A 92 18.91 -3.87 -17.74
N SER A 93 19.57 -2.97 -18.49
CA SER A 93 19.91 -1.61 -18.04
C SER A 93 18.76 -0.60 -18.15
N LEU A 94 17.68 -0.93 -18.86
CA LEU A 94 16.50 -0.07 -18.99
C LEU A 94 15.80 0.12 -17.64
N SER A 95 15.00 1.18 -17.48
CA SER A 95 14.09 1.34 -16.34
C SER A 95 12.91 0.35 -16.41
N PRO A 96 12.18 0.12 -15.31
CA PRO A 96 11.06 -0.81 -15.30
C PRO A 96 10.01 -0.53 -16.39
N LEU A 97 9.57 0.72 -16.52
CA LEU A 97 8.53 1.06 -17.50
C LEU A 97 9.06 1.11 -18.94
N MET A 98 10.34 1.43 -19.17
CA MET A 98 10.94 1.28 -20.50
C MET A 98 11.06 -0.20 -20.91
N LYS A 99 11.30 -1.12 -19.95
CA LYS A 99 11.26 -2.56 -20.21
C LYS A 99 9.84 -3.02 -20.54
N PHE A 100 8.84 -2.50 -19.83
CA PHE A 100 7.44 -2.76 -20.13
C PHE A 100 7.08 -2.33 -21.56
N ASP A 101 7.42 -1.11 -21.96
CA ASP A 101 7.13 -0.61 -23.32
C ASP A 101 7.86 -1.45 -24.41
N LEU A 102 9.09 -1.89 -24.13
CA LEU A 102 9.82 -2.80 -25.03
C LEU A 102 9.19 -4.19 -25.08
N PHE A 103 8.71 -4.71 -23.95
CA PHE A 103 7.98 -5.97 -23.89
C PHE A 103 6.72 -5.87 -24.74
N MET A 104 5.94 -4.80 -24.58
CA MET A 104 4.74 -4.53 -25.36
C MET A 104 5.02 -4.50 -26.85
N LYS A 105 6.08 -3.80 -27.28
CA LYS A 105 6.53 -3.83 -28.67
C LYS A 105 6.79 -5.25 -29.16
N ARG A 106 7.57 -6.04 -28.43
CA ARG A 106 7.94 -7.40 -28.85
C ARG A 106 6.75 -8.36 -28.81
N TYR A 107 5.86 -8.20 -27.85
CA TYR A 107 4.63 -8.96 -27.73
C TYR A 107 3.70 -8.68 -28.91
N VAL A 108 3.45 -7.41 -29.22
CA VAL A 108 2.62 -7.00 -30.35
C VAL A 108 3.21 -7.49 -31.67
N GLU A 109 4.51 -7.28 -31.90
CA GLU A 109 5.15 -7.72 -33.15
C GLU A 109 5.17 -9.25 -33.30
N LYS A 110 5.27 -9.99 -32.19
CA LYS A 110 5.21 -11.46 -32.20
C LYS A 110 3.82 -11.97 -32.58
N ASN A 111 2.76 -11.34 -32.08
CA ASN A 111 1.38 -11.83 -32.24
C ASN A 111 0.65 -11.23 -33.45
N TYR A 112 0.92 -9.98 -33.80
CA TYR A 112 0.21 -9.20 -34.84
C TYR A 112 1.12 -8.72 -35.98
N GLY A 113 2.43 -8.96 -35.87
CA GLY A 113 3.41 -8.60 -36.89
C GLY A 113 3.95 -7.17 -36.77
N GLN A 114 4.98 -6.87 -37.56
CA GLN A 114 5.72 -5.58 -37.53
C GLN A 114 4.93 -4.38 -38.05
N HIS A 115 3.72 -4.60 -38.56
CA HIS A 115 2.83 -3.59 -39.10
C HIS A 115 1.52 -3.48 -38.30
N ALA A 116 1.50 -4.00 -37.08
CA ALA A 116 0.42 -3.82 -36.13
C ALA A 116 0.09 -2.33 -35.91
N ASP A 117 -1.16 -2.05 -35.55
CA ASP A 117 -1.63 -0.68 -35.29
C ASP A 117 -0.79 -0.05 -34.16
N VAL A 118 -0.46 1.24 -34.34
CA VAL A 118 0.35 1.99 -33.37
C VAL A 118 -0.35 2.11 -32.02
N SER A 119 -1.67 2.02 -31.98
CA SER A 119 -2.47 2.05 -30.75
C SER A 119 -2.24 0.84 -29.83
N MET A 120 -1.73 -0.27 -30.38
CA MET A 120 -1.45 -1.51 -29.64
C MET A 120 -0.16 -1.44 -28.81
N TYR A 121 0.71 -0.47 -29.11
CA TYR A 121 1.96 -0.29 -28.37
C TYR A 121 1.70 0.53 -27.11
N SER A 122 2.44 0.24 -26.05
CA SER A 122 2.40 1.02 -24.82
C SER A 122 3.39 2.18 -24.87
N SER A 123 3.02 3.27 -24.20
CA SER A 123 3.87 4.40 -23.87
C SER A 123 3.88 4.66 -22.37
N ALA A 124 3.81 3.62 -21.55
CA ALA A 124 3.69 3.72 -20.10
C ALA A 124 4.83 4.52 -19.47
N ALA A 125 6.06 4.42 -19.99
CA ALA A 125 7.17 5.21 -19.48
C ALA A 125 6.96 6.71 -19.72
N SER A 126 6.65 7.12 -20.94
CA SER A 126 6.42 8.55 -21.23
C SER A 126 5.17 9.08 -20.53
N TYR A 127 4.10 8.29 -20.49
CA TYR A 127 2.87 8.66 -19.80
C TYR A 127 3.13 8.94 -18.32
N GLU A 128 3.85 8.05 -17.64
CA GLU A 128 4.25 8.21 -16.24
C GLU A 128 5.07 9.48 -15.98
N LEU A 129 5.96 9.86 -16.90
CA LEU A 129 6.69 11.13 -16.80
C LEU A 129 5.77 12.33 -16.89
N ASP A 130 4.80 12.28 -17.79
CA ASP A 130 3.93 13.44 -18.04
C ASP A 130 2.99 13.71 -16.86
N ILE A 131 2.51 12.67 -16.18
CA ILE A 131 1.49 12.81 -15.12
C ILE A 131 2.05 12.85 -13.69
N HIS A 132 3.16 12.14 -13.42
CA HIS A 132 3.65 11.92 -12.05
C HIS A 132 5.06 12.45 -11.78
N TYR A 133 5.87 12.72 -12.81
CA TYR A 133 7.24 13.17 -12.55
C TYR A 133 7.28 14.61 -12.05
N ILE A 134 7.60 14.76 -10.77
CA ILE A 134 7.72 16.06 -10.11
C ILE A 134 9.05 16.73 -10.47
N GLY A 135 10.16 15.97 -10.38
CA GLY A 135 11.51 16.49 -10.57
C GLY A 135 11.77 17.78 -9.77
N ASN A 136 12.17 18.83 -10.48
CA ASN A 136 12.36 20.18 -9.96
C ASN A 136 11.24 21.15 -10.39
N ASN A 137 10.12 20.64 -10.90
CA ASN A 137 9.02 21.47 -11.39
C ASN A 137 8.23 22.06 -10.21
N THR A 138 8.51 23.31 -9.86
CA THR A 138 7.84 24.03 -8.77
C THR A 138 6.34 24.23 -9.02
N ASN A 139 5.87 24.09 -10.26
CA ASN A 139 4.46 24.22 -10.63
C ASN A 139 3.71 22.88 -10.63
N HIS A 140 4.38 21.77 -10.35
CA HIS A 140 3.73 20.46 -10.25
C HIS A 140 2.76 20.44 -9.07
N ARG A 141 1.57 19.86 -9.22
CA ARG A 141 0.52 19.84 -8.18
C ARG A 141 1.00 19.20 -6.85
N LEU A 142 1.95 18.27 -6.94
CA LEU A 142 2.57 17.58 -5.79
C LEU A 142 3.95 18.14 -5.38
N TYR A 143 4.38 19.29 -5.90
CA TYR A 143 5.75 19.80 -5.65
C TYR A 143 6.05 19.96 -4.15
N GLU A 144 5.08 20.47 -3.39
CA GLU A 144 5.21 20.67 -1.94
C GLU A 144 5.36 19.35 -1.15
N PHE A 145 4.96 18.24 -1.76
CA PHE A 145 5.02 16.89 -1.20
C PHE A 145 6.15 16.05 -1.79
N SER A 146 7.00 16.65 -2.63
CA SER A 146 8.03 15.93 -3.40
C SER A 146 9.01 15.11 -2.55
N GLY A 147 9.12 15.38 -1.25
CA GLY A 147 9.93 14.59 -0.32
C GLY A 147 9.38 13.19 -0.02
N PHE A 148 8.07 12.98 -0.16
CA PHE A 148 7.39 11.72 0.19
C PHE A 148 6.36 11.26 -0.85
N ALA A 149 5.99 12.10 -1.83
CA ALA A 149 5.11 11.71 -2.93
C ALA A 149 5.70 10.50 -3.69
N GLY A 150 4.90 9.44 -3.79
CA GLY A 150 5.27 8.15 -4.34
C GLY A 150 4.06 7.25 -4.54
N LYS A 151 4.32 5.97 -4.78
CA LYS A 151 3.34 4.91 -4.99
C LYS A 151 3.37 3.89 -3.85
N CYS A 152 3.48 4.36 -2.61
CA CYS A 152 3.41 3.50 -1.43
C CYS A 152 2.09 2.72 -1.38
N ILE A 153 0.96 3.36 -1.72
CA ILE A 153 -0.35 2.69 -1.80
C ILE A 153 -0.35 1.57 -2.84
N GLY A 154 0.19 1.84 -4.04
CA GLY A 154 0.28 0.83 -5.08
C GLY A 154 1.18 -0.34 -4.69
N TRP A 155 2.31 -0.06 -4.03
CA TRP A 155 3.12 -1.11 -3.43
C TRP A 155 2.32 -1.93 -2.40
N ALA A 156 1.73 -1.28 -1.40
CA ALA A 156 1.00 -1.94 -0.33
C ALA A 156 -0.13 -2.82 -0.87
N LEU A 157 -0.97 -2.29 -1.76
CA LEU A 157 -2.08 -3.03 -2.37
C LEU A 157 -1.59 -4.19 -3.25
N SER A 158 -0.47 -4.04 -3.97
CA SER A 158 0.06 -5.15 -4.78
C SER A 158 0.48 -6.37 -3.97
N THR A 159 0.78 -6.20 -2.67
CA THR A 159 1.11 -7.33 -1.78
C THR A 159 -0.10 -8.20 -1.45
N PHE A 160 -1.32 -7.74 -1.74
CA PHE A 160 -2.55 -8.50 -1.53
C PHE A 160 -2.65 -9.64 -2.52
N ASP A 161 -2.26 -9.39 -3.77
CA ASP A 161 -2.45 -10.32 -4.89
C ASP A 161 -1.18 -11.04 -5.30
N TYR A 162 0.00 -10.45 -5.03
CA TYR A 162 1.27 -10.97 -5.52
C TYR A 162 2.25 -11.31 -4.40
N ASN A 163 2.80 -12.51 -4.50
CA ASN A 163 4.03 -12.87 -3.79
C ASN A 163 5.18 -11.98 -4.24
N GLU A 164 6.21 -11.84 -3.40
CA GLU A 164 7.37 -11.03 -3.78
C GLU A 164 8.06 -11.60 -5.04
N PRO A 165 8.38 -10.76 -6.03
CA PRO A 165 9.32 -11.13 -7.09
C PRO A 165 10.68 -11.51 -6.50
N THR A 166 11.25 -12.66 -6.86
CA THR A 166 12.49 -13.17 -6.23
C THR A 166 13.65 -13.46 -7.18
N LYS A 167 13.41 -13.58 -8.49
CA LYS A 167 14.42 -13.98 -9.48
C LYS A 167 14.41 -13.07 -10.71
N VAL A 168 15.56 -12.95 -11.37
CA VAL A 168 15.60 -12.33 -12.71
C VAL A 168 14.97 -13.33 -13.69
N LYS A 169 14.06 -12.87 -14.56
CA LYS A 169 13.46 -13.71 -15.60
C LYS A 169 13.59 -13.06 -16.97
N ASN A 170 13.98 -13.86 -17.96
CA ASN A 170 14.03 -13.44 -19.36
C ASN A 170 12.68 -13.67 -20.01
N ILE A 171 12.01 -12.60 -20.44
CA ILE A 171 10.71 -12.66 -21.11
C ILE A 171 10.86 -11.91 -22.43
N LEU A 172 10.63 -12.60 -23.54
CA LEU A 172 10.83 -12.07 -24.90
C LEU A 172 12.21 -11.40 -25.11
N GLY A 173 13.28 -11.95 -24.52
CA GLY A 173 14.63 -11.40 -24.64
C GLY A 173 14.87 -10.14 -23.79
N ILE A 174 14.06 -9.91 -22.75
CA ILE A 174 14.19 -8.82 -21.78
C ILE A 174 14.39 -9.44 -20.40
N ASP A 175 15.46 -9.06 -19.71
CA ASP A 175 15.71 -9.50 -18.34
C ASP A 175 14.98 -8.57 -17.36
N PHE A 176 13.86 -9.05 -16.80
CA PHE A 176 13.12 -8.40 -15.72
C PHE A 176 13.68 -8.83 -14.37
N THR A 177 14.17 -7.87 -13.59
CA THR A 177 14.63 -8.10 -12.22
C THR A 177 13.46 -8.04 -11.24
N PRO A 178 13.62 -8.54 -9.99
CA PRO A 178 12.62 -8.36 -8.95
C PRO A 178 12.13 -6.92 -8.78
N ALA A 179 13.05 -5.95 -8.80
CA ALA A 179 12.72 -4.55 -8.68
C ALA A 179 11.91 -4.02 -9.89
N ASP A 180 12.11 -4.56 -11.10
CA ASP A 180 11.28 -4.17 -12.26
C ASP A 180 9.82 -4.55 -12.03
N ILE A 181 9.56 -5.78 -11.61
CA ILE A 181 8.20 -6.28 -11.38
C ILE A 181 7.56 -5.55 -10.21
N LYS A 182 8.29 -5.33 -9.11
CA LYS A 182 7.79 -4.52 -7.99
C LYS A 182 7.40 -3.10 -8.41
N ALA A 183 8.18 -2.45 -9.29
CA ALA A 183 7.86 -1.11 -9.79
C ALA A 183 6.62 -1.09 -10.69
N ILE A 184 6.49 -2.08 -11.58
CA ILE A 184 5.35 -2.22 -12.48
C ILE A 184 4.08 -2.48 -11.66
N LEU A 185 4.14 -3.41 -10.70
CA LEU A 185 3.05 -3.67 -9.77
C LEU A 185 2.65 -2.42 -8.99
N ALA A 186 3.60 -1.71 -8.38
CA ALA A 186 3.29 -0.49 -7.66
C ALA A 186 2.68 0.60 -8.55
N THR A 187 3.06 0.66 -9.83
CA THR A 187 2.48 1.61 -10.81
C THR A 187 1.07 1.22 -11.21
N GLN A 188 0.83 -0.07 -11.46
CA GLN A 188 -0.50 -0.59 -11.78
C GLN A 188 -1.46 -0.38 -10.60
N TYR A 189 -1.08 -0.85 -9.41
CA TYR A 189 -1.92 -0.79 -8.20
C TYR A 189 -2.08 0.61 -7.63
N ASN A 190 -1.25 1.59 -8.05
CA ASN A 190 -1.53 2.99 -7.74
C ASN A 190 -2.88 3.42 -8.33
N GLY A 191 -3.38 2.79 -9.39
CA GLY A 191 -4.73 3.04 -9.90
C GLY A 191 -5.83 2.30 -9.13
N ALA A 192 -5.51 1.20 -8.46
CA ALA A 192 -6.50 0.41 -7.70
C ALA A 192 -7.07 1.16 -6.48
N GLN A 193 -6.37 2.21 -6.00
CA GLN A 193 -6.83 3.03 -4.88
C GLN A 193 -8.21 3.67 -5.10
N PHE A 194 -8.61 3.87 -6.36
CA PHE A 194 -9.91 4.44 -6.72
C PHE A 194 -11.08 3.44 -6.69
N PHE A 195 -10.79 2.15 -6.47
CA PHE A 195 -11.75 1.05 -6.49
C PHE A 195 -11.84 0.40 -5.11
N THR A 196 -12.15 1.25 -4.13
CA THR A 196 -12.21 0.88 -2.71
C THR A 196 -13.55 1.30 -2.10
N ASP A 197 -14.60 1.50 -2.91
CA ASP A 197 -15.90 1.96 -2.41
C ASP A 197 -16.51 0.95 -1.42
N GLY A 198 -16.97 1.44 -0.28
CA GLY A 198 -17.42 0.62 0.84
C GLY A 198 -16.35 -0.27 1.50
N LEU A 199 -15.08 -0.18 1.07
CA LEU A 199 -13.94 -0.94 1.58
C LEU A 199 -12.92 -0.06 2.31
N THR A 200 -13.28 1.19 2.61
CA THR A 200 -12.44 2.13 3.37
C THR A 200 -13.02 2.43 4.75
N VAL A 201 -12.13 2.75 5.69
CA VAL A 201 -12.49 3.22 7.02
C VAL A 201 -11.61 4.42 7.36
N GLY A 202 -12.26 5.54 7.70
CA GLY A 202 -11.59 6.83 7.86
C GLY A 202 -11.34 7.54 6.53
N LEU A 203 -10.95 8.80 6.62
CA LEU A 203 -10.52 9.66 5.53
C LEU A 203 -9.04 9.98 5.73
N GLU A 204 -8.29 10.08 4.64
CA GLU A 204 -6.89 10.53 4.72
C GLU A 204 -6.78 11.86 5.49
N TYR A 205 -5.97 11.87 6.54
CA TYR A 205 -5.67 13.10 7.25
C TYR A 205 -4.39 13.72 6.66
N ARG A 206 -4.48 14.97 6.21
CA ARG A 206 -3.29 15.75 5.84
C ARG A 206 -3.07 16.82 6.89
N GLY A 207 -2.01 16.65 7.68
CA GLY A 207 -1.66 17.58 8.76
C GLY A 207 -1.48 19.05 8.34
N PRO A 208 -1.43 19.98 9.30
CA PRO A 208 -1.38 21.41 9.01
C PRO A 208 -0.06 21.79 8.32
N LYS A 209 -0.17 22.60 7.25
CA LYS A 209 0.99 23.07 6.46
C LYS A 209 1.95 23.90 7.31
N LYS A 210 3.26 23.60 7.23
CA LYS A 210 4.32 24.30 7.99
C LYS A 210 4.68 25.71 7.48
N THR A 211 4.11 26.19 6.36
CA THR A 211 4.44 27.52 5.82
C THR A 211 3.27 28.49 5.91
N SER A 212 3.54 29.62 6.55
CA SER A 212 2.69 30.81 6.66
C SER A 212 2.17 31.31 5.30
N SER A 213 0.91 31.04 4.99
CA SER A 213 -0.01 31.99 4.33
C SER A 213 -1.37 31.33 4.14
N HIS A 214 -2.39 32.14 4.30
CA HIS A 214 -3.79 31.76 4.35
C HIS A 214 -4.26 31.04 3.07
N THR A 215 -4.25 29.72 3.07
CA THR A 215 -5.13 28.95 2.20
C THR A 215 -6.03 28.14 3.11
N ASN A 216 -7.30 28.54 3.18
CA ASN A 216 -8.37 27.72 3.75
C ASN A 216 -8.63 26.53 2.82
N ASN A 217 -7.61 25.72 2.52
CA ASN A 217 -7.81 24.48 1.80
C ASN A 217 -8.32 23.45 2.82
N PRO A 218 -9.59 23.00 2.74
CA PRO A 218 -10.18 22.08 3.69
C PRO A 218 -9.47 20.71 3.74
N GLN A 219 -8.59 20.41 2.78
CA GLN A 219 -7.76 19.20 2.80
C GLN A 219 -6.73 19.18 3.94
N TYR A 220 -6.33 20.33 4.51
CA TYR A 220 -5.37 20.35 5.62
C TYR A 220 -6.06 20.56 6.96
N GLY A 221 -6.04 19.51 7.78
CA GLY A 221 -6.72 19.48 9.07
C GLY A 221 -5.86 20.02 10.21
N ASN A 222 -6.52 20.49 11.26
CA ASN A 222 -5.91 20.54 12.59
C ASN A 222 -6.18 19.20 13.31
N LYS A 223 -5.47 18.91 14.39
CA LYS A 223 -5.67 17.68 15.20
C LYS A 223 -7.07 17.56 15.83
N GLU A 224 -7.89 18.60 15.71
CA GLU A 224 -9.27 18.57 16.17
C GLU A 224 -10.27 18.15 15.08
N SER A 225 -9.84 18.08 13.82
CA SER A 225 -10.67 17.72 12.67
C SER A 225 -11.23 16.31 12.76
N ASP A 226 -12.37 16.09 12.11
CA ASP A 226 -13.02 14.77 12.09
C ASP A 226 -12.12 13.72 11.42
N ALA A 227 -11.41 14.09 10.35
CA ALA A 227 -10.44 13.19 9.68
C ALA A 227 -9.27 12.76 10.60
N TYR A 228 -8.89 13.57 11.59
CA TYR A 228 -7.88 13.15 12.58
C TYR A 228 -8.42 12.11 13.56
N LYS A 229 -9.73 11.96 13.70
CA LYS A 229 -10.38 11.20 14.78
C LYS A 229 -11.29 10.08 14.28
N ASP A 230 -11.43 9.93 12.97
CA ASP A 230 -12.45 9.09 12.32
C ASP A 230 -12.11 7.60 12.29
N VAL A 231 -10.86 7.22 12.54
CA VAL A 231 -10.43 5.85 12.85
C VAL A 231 -10.32 5.65 14.35
N THR A 232 -11.42 5.18 14.95
CA THR A 232 -11.44 4.76 16.35
C THR A 232 -10.76 3.40 16.57
N PRO A 233 -10.30 3.07 17.79
CA PRO A 233 -9.77 1.75 18.10
C PRO A 233 -10.73 0.59 17.76
N LEU A 234 -12.03 0.79 17.93
CA LEU A 234 -13.07 -0.19 17.60
C LEU A 234 -13.15 -0.45 16.09
N GLN A 235 -13.08 0.61 15.28
CA GLN A 235 -13.01 0.48 13.83
C GLN A 235 -11.73 -0.25 13.41
N PHE A 236 -10.59 0.10 14.00
CA PHE A 236 -9.32 -0.56 13.70
C PHE A 236 -9.33 -2.05 14.08
N VAL A 237 -9.81 -2.41 15.27
CA VAL A 237 -9.96 -3.82 15.69
C VAL A 237 -10.90 -4.59 14.76
N LYS A 238 -12.03 -3.98 14.35
CA LYS A 238 -12.96 -4.60 13.39
C LYS A 238 -12.30 -4.80 12.03
N ALA A 239 -11.55 -3.81 11.52
CA ALA A 239 -10.83 -3.92 10.27
C ALA A 239 -9.81 -5.06 10.32
N LEU A 240 -8.94 -5.10 11.33
CA LEU A 240 -7.95 -6.17 11.53
C LEU A 240 -8.59 -7.56 11.54
N LYS A 241 -9.72 -7.73 12.23
CA LYS A 241 -10.41 -9.03 12.31
C LYS A 241 -11.12 -9.41 11.01
N ASN A 242 -11.73 -8.45 10.32
CA ASN A 242 -12.44 -8.70 9.07
C ASN A 242 -11.50 -8.99 7.89
N THR A 243 -10.25 -8.53 7.97
CA THR A 243 -9.23 -8.75 6.94
C THR A 243 -8.24 -9.85 7.34
N ILE A 244 -7.33 -9.55 8.27
CA ILE A 244 -6.26 -10.45 8.70
C ILE A 244 -6.81 -11.69 9.40
N GLY A 245 -7.91 -11.54 10.16
CA GLY A 245 -8.63 -12.69 10.73
C GLY A 245 -9.18 -13.67 9.69
N HIS A 246 -9.36 -13.23 8.45
CA HIS A 246 -9.77 -14.06 7.30
C HIS A 246 -8.60 -14.44 6.38
N GLY A 247 -7.36 -14.13 6.78
CA GLY A 247 -6.16 -14.51 6.06
C GLY A 247 -5.78 -13.58 4.90
N THR A 248 -6.37 -12.38 4.82
CA THR A 248 -5.92 -11.31 3.91
C THR A 248 -5.13 -10.24 4.68
N TYR A 249 -4.89 -9.08 4.07
CA TYR A 249 -4.12 -7.97 4.63
C TYR A 249 -5.01 -6.78 4.96
N LEU A 250 -4.51 -5.89 5.82
CA LEU A 250 -5.07 -4.56 6.01
C LEU A 250 -4.06 -3.55 5.50
N GLU A 251 -4.44 -2.70 4.56
CA GLU A 251 -3.64 -1.52 4.24
C GLU A 251 -4.04 -0.42 5.22
N ALA A 252 -3.05 0.29 5.74
CA ALA A 252 -3.28 1.41 6.62
C ALA A 252 -2.22 2.50 6.42
N ASP A 253 -2.68 3.75 6.45
CA ASP A 253 -1.86 4.84 6.94
C ASP A 253 -1.82 4.77 8.47
N LEU A 254 -0.61 4.73 9.01
CA LEU A 254 -0.32 4.44 10.41
C LEU A 254 -0.03 5.70 11.22
N ASP A 255 0.11 6.85 10.57
CA ASP A 255 0.58 8.10 11.16
C ASP A 255 -0.27 9.29 10.65
N PRO A 256 -1.01 9.99 11.54
CA PRO A 256 -1.85 11.11 11.13
C PRO A 256 -1.01 12.39 11.00
N ASP A 257 -0.13 12.44 9.99
CA ASP A 257 0.76 13.56 9.69
C ASP A 257 0.48 14.16 8.29
N ILE A 258 1.35 15.01 7.77
CA ILE A 258 1.19 15.66 6.45
C ILE A 258 1.41 14.70 5.28
N GLY A 259 2.23 13.66 5.48
CA GLY A 259 2.50 12.66 4.46
C GLY A 259 1.64 11.44 4.70
N VAL A 260 0.91 11.04 3.66
CA VAL A 260 0.11 9.81 3.69
C VAL A 260 1.02 8.63 3.35
N TRP A 261 1.14 7.67 4.27
CA TRP A 261 2.05 6.52 4.11
C TRP A 261 1.32 5.20 4.27
N ASN A 262 1.12 4.50 3.15
CA ASN A 262 0.37 3.25 3.12
C ASN A 262 1.25 2.04 3.40
N TYR A 263 0.86 1.23 4.39
CA TYR A 263 1.58 0.02 4.79
C TYR A 263 0.67 -1.22 4.79
N PRO A 264 1.13 -2.36 4.23
CA PRO A 264 0.39 -3.61 4.34
C PRO A 264 0.67 -4.28 5.68
N ILE A 265 -0.33 -4.31 6.55
CA ILE A 265 -0.36 -5.05 7.80
C ILE A 265 -0.77 -6.49 7.50
N HIS A 266 0.03 -7.45 7.96
CA HIS A 266 -0.21 -8.89 7.74
C HIS A 266 -0.40 -9.67 9.04
N LYS A 267 -0.24 -9.04 10.21
CA LYS A 267 -0.41 -9.71 11.50
C LYS A 267 -0.87 -8.75 12.57
N TYR A 268 -1.69 -9.26 13.49
CA TYR A 268 -2.01 -8.57 14.73
C TYR A 268 -1.99 -9.49 15.95
N GLU A 269 -1.80 -8.88 17.11
CA GLU A 269 -2.07 -9.44 18.43
C GLU A 269 -2.79 -8.37 19.26
N ILE A 270 -3.95 -8.72 19.82
CA ILE A 270 -4.74 -7.87 20.70
C ILE A 270 -4.75 -8.53 22.07
N LYS A 271 -4.23 -7.82 23.07
CA LYS A 271 -4.31 -8.20 24.49
C LYS A 271 -5.24 -7.24 25.19
N PHE A 272 -6.28 -7.74 25.86
CA PHE A 272 -7.21 -6.88 26.58
C PHE A 272 -7.68 -7.48 27.90
N GLN A 273 -8.07 -6.60 28.81
CA GLN A 273 -8.62 -6.96 30.11
C GLN A 273 -9.67 -5.93 30.53
N LYS A 274 -10.69 -6.38 31.28
CA LYS A 274 -11.60 -5.45 31.96
C LYS A 274 -10.82 -4.66 33.02
N GLU A 275 -11.08 -3.35 33.07
CA GLU A 275 -10.74 -2.50 34.22
C GLU A 275 -11.94 -2.36 35.17
N SER A 276 -13.16 -2.43 34.62
CA SER A 276 -14.43 -2.42 35.35
C SER A 276 -15.51 -3.16 34.55
N ASP A 277 -16.75 -3.20 35.04
CA ASP A 277 -17.87 -3.81 34.33
C ASP A 277 -18.20 -3.18 32.98
N SER A 278 -17.91 -1.89 32.83
CA SER A 278 -18.23 -1.11 31.64
C SER A 278 -17.00 -0.68 30.84
N LEU A 279 -15.79 -1.14 31.19
CA LEU A 279 -14.56 -0.67 30.58
C LEU A 279 -13.51 -1.77 30.42
N ALA A 280 -12.97 -1.91 29.21
CA ALA A 280 -11.78 -2.70 28.94
C ALA A 280 -10.63 -1.80 28.47
N LYS A 281 -9.41 -2.23 28.79
CA LYS A 281 -8.16 -1.67 28.25
C LYS A 281 -7.52 -2.70 27.34
N ALA A 282 -7.05 -2.24 26.18
CA ALA A 282 -6.39 -3.08 25.19
C ALA A 282 -5.00 -2.54 24.81
N GLN A 283 -4.12 -3.49 24.50
CA GLN A 283 -2.89 -3.32 23.77
C GLN A 283 -3.07 -4.01 22.40
N ILE A 284 -2.89 -3.26 21.32
CA ILE A 284 -3.07 -3.73 19.94
C ILE A 284 -1.71 -3.66 19.26
N SER A 285 -1.08 -4.80 19.01
CA SER A 285 0.22 -4.91 18.34
C SER A 285 0.03 -5.39 16.91
N ILE A 286 0.71 -4.76 15.95
CA ILE A 286 0.68 -5.13 14.53
C ILE A 286 2.08 -5.41 14.01
N GLU A 287 2.19 -6.28 13.01
CA GLU A 287 3.38 -6.45 12.16
C GLU A 287 3.01 -6.08 10.72
N PHE A 288 3.86 -5.28 10.08
CA PHE A 288 3.64 -4.73 8.75
C PHE A 288 4.94 -4.65 7.95
N ALA A 289 4.84 -4.53 6.63
CA ALA A 289 6.02 -4.40 5.77
C ALA A 289 6.64 -3.00 5.85
N ASN A 290 7.97 -2.96 5.78
CA ASN A 290 8.78 -1.77 5.85
C ASN A 290 9.05 -1.19 4.46
N ASP A 291 8.98 0.13 4.36
CA ASP A 291 9.24 0.91 3.15
C ASP A 291 10.69 1.45 3.08
N GLU A 292 11.38 1.53 4.23
CA GLU A 292 12.78 1.94 4.37
C GLU A 292 13.74 0.83 3.92
N VAL A 293 13.57 0.37 2.68
CA VAL A 293 14.34 -0.70 2.04
C VAL A 293 15.04 -0.19 0.79
N LYS A 294 16.07 -0.89 0.31
CA LYS A 294 16.66 -0.55 -0.98
C LYS A 294 15.79 -1.09 -2.09
N ILE A 295 15.77 -0.37 -3.21
CA ILE A 295 14.95 -0.73 -4.39
C ILE A 295 15.20 -2.17 -4.85
N ASP A 296 16.45 -2.62 -4.84
CA ASP A 296 16.84 -3.95 -5.33
C ASP A 296 16.79 -5.07 -4.27
N ASP A 297 16.32 -4.78 -3.05
CA ASP A 297 16.24 -5.79 -2.00
C ASP A 297 15.13 -6.83 -2.31
N VAL A 298 15.41 -8.09 -1.95
CA VAL A 298 14.49 -9.23 -1.99
C VAL A 298 14.52 -9.91 -0.63
N PHE A 299 13.36 -10.11 -0.02
CA PHE A 299 13.27 -10.47 1.41
C PHE A 299 12.75 -11.87 1.68
N THR A 300 11.81 -12.36 0.90
CA THR A 300 11.12 -13.65 1.07
C THR A 300 12.01 -14.86 0.81
N THR A 301 13.18 -14.66 0.17
CA THR A 301 14.21 -15.70 0.03
C THR A 301 15.07 -15.86 1.29
N SER A 302 14.94 -14.96 2.26
CA SER A 302 15.67 -14.97 3.53
C SER A 302 14.79 -15.41 4.69
N ASN A 303 15.31 -16.31 5.53
CA ASN A 303 14.66 -16.69 6.79
C ASN A 303 14.57 -15.53 7.79
N ILE A 304 15.44 -14.52 7.64
CA ILE A 304 15.42 -13.30 8.47
C ILE A 304 14.77 -12.18 7.66
N ARG A 305 13.55 -11.80 8.06
CA ARG A 305 12.75 -10.74 7.44
C ARG A 305 13.03 -9.39 8.12
N ARG A 306 14.05 -8.68 7.62
CA ARG A 306 14.45 -7.34 8.10
C ARG A 306 13.56 -6.21 7.58
N ASP A 307 12.67 -6.56 6.66
CA ASP A 307 11.67 -5.71 6.05
C ASP A 307 10.35 -5.72 6.82
N MET A 308 10.32 -6.23 8.05
CA MET A 308 9.13 -6.22 8.89
C MET A 308 9.32 -5.24 10.04
N LYS A 309 8.31 -4.40 10.29
CA LYS A 309 8.24 -3.53 11.46
C LYS A 309 7.08 -3.97 12.36
N GLN A 310 7.16 -3.60 13.63
CA GLN A 310 6.09 -3.80 14.59
C GLN A 310 5.72 -2.48 15.24
N ARG A 311 4.43 -2.30 15.52
CA ARG A 311 3.91 -1.13 16.23
C ARG A 311 2.86 -1.58 17.24
N THR A 312 2.79 -0.89 18.36
CA THR A 312 1.82 -1.20 19.43
C THR A 312 1.04 0.05 19.80
N PHE A 313 -0.28 -0.09 19.81
CA PHE A 313 -1.23 0.93 20.19
C PHE A 313 -1.93 0.58 21.50
N TYR A 314 -2.41 1.60 22.20
CA TYR A 314 -3.14 1.47 23.45
C TYR A 314 -4.48 2.17 23.37
N ALA A 315 -5.54 1.49 23.82
CA ALA A 315 -6.90 1.98 23.72
C ALA A 315 -7.77 1.54 24.90
N LYS A 316 -8.89 2.23 25.07
CA LYS A 316 -9.98 1.85 25.97
C LYS A 316 -11.29 1.65 25.21
N PHE A 317 -12.10 0.71 25.70
CA PHE A 317 -13.35 0.25 25.08
C PHE A 317 -14.46 0.30 26.13
N ASN A 318 -15.53 1.03 25.82
CA ASN A 318 -16.73 1.06 26.67
C ASN A 318 -17.59 -0.17 26.35
N LEU A 319 -17.84 -0.99 27.36
CA LEU A 319 -18.49 -2.29 27.23
C LEU A 319 -20.00 -2.17 27.49
N PRO A 320 -20.85 -2.90 26.76
CA PRO A 320 -22.28 -3.01 27.09
C PRO A 320 -22.49 -3.87 28.34
N GLU A 321 -23.65 -3.75 28.99
CA GLU A 321 -23.99 -4.52 30.20
C GLU A 321 -23.92 -6.04 29.98
N ASN A 322 -24.37 -6.53 28.82
CA ASN A 322 -24.35 -7.94 28.44
C ASN A 322 -23.16 -8.29 27.53
N TRP A 323 -21.98 -7.77 27.84
CA TRP A 323 -20.77 -7.96 27.03
C TRP A 323 -20.44 -9.45 26.81
N SER A 324 -20.27 -9.87 25.54
CA SER A 324 -19.99 -11.28 25.22
C SER A 324 -18.54 -11.71 25.47
N GLY A 325 -17.67 -10.76 25.86
CA GLY A 325 -16.23 -10.96 26.00
C GLY A 325 -15.41 -10.56 24.76
N LYS A 326 -16.04 -10.00 23.72
CA LYS A 326 -15.39 -9.56 22.48
C LYS A 326 -15.32 -8.04 22.37
N LEU A 327 -14.17 -7.47 22.01
CA LEU A 327 -14.02 -6.00 21.90
C LEU A 327 -14.93 -5.38 20.83
N GLU A 328 -15.34 -6.13 19.82
CA GLU A 328 -16.21 -5.69 18.72
C GLU A 328 -17.61 -5.28 19.19
N ASP A 329 -18.03 -5.80 20.35
CA ASP A 329 -19.30 -5.48 21.01
C ASP A 329 -19.27 -4.13 21.73
N ALA A 330 -18.09 -3.51 21.87
CA ALA A 330 -17.95 -2.24 22.55
C ALA A 330 -18.85 -1.17 21.90
N THR A 331 -19.47 -0.35 22.74
CA THR A 331 -20.37 0.72 22.29
C THR A 331 -19.60 1.94 21.79
N SER A 332 -18.37 2.11 22.26
CA SER A 332 -17.44 3.16 21.83
C SER A 332 -16.01 2.82 22.28
N SER A 333 -15.03 3.53 21.73
CA SER A 333 -13.62 3.35 22.07
C SER A 333 -12.83 4.63 21.85
N TYR A 334 -11.66 4.73 22.48
CA TYR A 334 -10.74 5.87 22.31
C TYR A 334 -9.29 5.47 22.54
N TRP A 335 -8.39 6.09 21.77
CA TRP A 335 -6.95 5.95 21.93
C TRP A 335 -6.48 6.55 23.27
N ILE A 336 -5.40 6.01 23.85
CA ILE A 336 -4.80 6.51 25.09
C ILE A 336 -3.28 6.59 24.99
N GLY A 337 -2.67 7.44 25.81
CA GLY A 337 -1.21 7.64 25.82
C GLY A 337 -0.71 8.18 24.47
N GLU A 338 0.45 7.71 24.02
CA GLU A 338 1.03 8.12 22.73
C GLU A 338 0.17 7.74 21.52
N SER A 339 -0.69 6.73 21.65
CA SER A 339 -1.61 6.34 20.58
C SER A 339 -2.68 7.39 20.29
N VAL A 340 -2.85 8.41 21.14
CA VAL A 340 -3.69 9.58 20.80
C VAL A 340 -3.07 10.39 19.66
N HIS A 341 -1.76 10.26 19.44
CA HIS A 341 -1.02 11.03 18.44
C HIS A 341 -0.45 10.19 17.30
N ASN A 342 -0.22 8.90 17.56
CA ASN A 342 0.35 7.95 16.62
C ASN A 342 -0.63 6.77 16.48
N HIS A 343 -1.73 6.99 15.77
CA HIS A 343 -2.74 5.97 15.46
C HIS A 343 -3.01 5.94 13.95
N PRO A 344 -3.56 4.83 13.42
CA PRO A 344 -3.98 4.81 12.03
C PRO A 344 -5.05 5.86 11.75
N ASP A 345 -5.03 6.47 10.57
CA ASP A 345 -5.93 7.54 10.14
C ASP A 345 -6.75 7.18 8.89
N ALA A 346 -6.24 6.32 8.02
CA ALA A 346 -7.00 5.74 6.92
C ALA A 346 -6.70 4.25 6.77
N LEU A 347 -7.74 3.46 6.49
CA LEU A 347 -7.64 2.01 6.30
C LEU A 347 -8.30 1.60 4.98
N ILE A 348 -7.64 0.73 4.23
CA ILE A 348 -8.22 0.04 3.07
C ILE A 348 -8.31 -1.46 3.36
N LEU A 349 -9.53 -1.97 3.37
CA LEU A 349 -9.85 -3.36 3.74
C LEU A 349 -9.72 -4.33 2.55
N GLY A 350 -9.68 -3.80 1.33
CA GLY A 350 -9.59 -4.55 0.10
C GLY A 350 -9.83 -3.64 -1.11
N MET A 351 -9.90 -4.27 -2.28
CA MET A 351 -10.24 -3.62 -3.55
C MET A 351 -11.50 -4.28 -4.11
N GLU A 352 -12.26 -3.56 -4.94
CA GLU A 352 -13.38 -4.13 -5.67
C GLU A 352 -12.91 -5.27 -6.58
N ASP A 353 -13.59 -6.42 -6.58
CA ASP A 353 -13.12 -7.62 -7.29
C ASP A 353 -12.89 -7.42 -8.79
N ASN A 354 -13.62 -6.47 -9.40
CA ASN A 354 -13.59 -6.16 -10.83
C ASN A 354 -12.82 -4.87 -11.17
N TRP A 355 -11.99 -4.35 -10.26
CA TRP A 355 -11.30 -3.06 -10.45
C TRP A 355 -10.43 -3.04 -11.71
N LYS A 356 -9.82 -4.19 -12.04
CA LYS A 356 -8.92 -4.36 -13.18
C LYS A 356 -9.66 -4.21 -14.51
N GLU A 357 -10.87 -4.74 -14.59
CA GLU A 357 -11.73 -4.57 -15.74
C GLU A 357 -12.20 -3.11 -15.79
N THR A 358 -12.83 -2.60 -14.74
CA THR A 358 -13.52 -1.30 -14.77
C THR A 358 -12.60 -0.08 -14.83
N ILE A 359 -11.30 -0.22 -14.56
CA ILE A 359 -10.37 0.91 -14.58
C ILE A 359 -10.37 1.66 -15.91
N LEU A 360 -10.51 0.94 -17.03
CA LEU A 360 -10.58 1.54 -18.36
C LEU A 360 -11.84 2.39 -18.56
N ASP A 361 -12.99 1.91 -18.09
CA ASP A 361 -14.27 2.63 -18.20
C ASP A 361 -14.25 3.95 -17.40
N TYR A 362 -13.59 3.95 -16.25
CA TYR A 362 -13.49 5.13 -15.38
C TYR A 362 -12.57 6.23 -15.94
N ILE A 363 -11.55 5.83 -16.70
CA ILE A 363 -10.66 6.76 -17.42
C ILE A 363 -11.44 7.50 -18.50
N ASP A 364 -12.28 6.78 -19.26
CA ASP A 364 -13.05 7.36 -20.37
C ASP A 364 -14.21 8.25 -19.90
N ALA A 365 -14.66 8.09 -18.65
CA ALA A 365 -15.77 8.85 -18.07
C ALA A 365 -15.41 10.26 -17.56
N ASP A 366 -14.20 10.78 -17.82
CA ASP A 366 -13.71 12.11 -17.40
C ASP A 366 -13.87 12.35 -15.88
N THR A 367 -13.68 11.29 -15.09
CA THR A 367 -13.79 11.32 -13.62
C THR A 367 -12.64 12.06 -12.94
N GLY A 368 -11.66 12.54 -13.71
CA GLY A 368 -10.39 13.06 -13.21
C GLY A 368 -9.38 11.98 -12.81
N ILE A 369 -9.78 10.71 -12.68
CA ILE A 369 -8.90 9.59 -12.30
C ILE A 369 -7.78 9.36 -13.32
N GLY A 370 -8.03 9.65 -14.61
CA GLY A 370 -7.04 9.53 -15.67
C GLY A 370 -5.77 10.37 -15.47
N ILE A 371 -5.77 11.36 -14.56
CA ILE A 371 -4.56 12.15 -14.24
C ILE A 371 -3.61 11.45 -13.25
N ASP A 372 -4.06 10.38 -12.59
CA ASP A 372 -3.35 9.67 -11.52
C ASP A 372 -3.12 8.17 -11.82
N VAL A 373 -3.67 7.68 -12.94
CA VAL A 373 -3.58 6.29 -13.38
C VAL A 373 -2.75 6.18 -14.64
N ASN A 374 -1.75 5.31 -14.65
CA ASN A 374 -1.00 5.00 -15.86
C ASN A 374 -1.78 4.03 -16.74
N THR A 375 -2.67 4.58 -17.56
CA THR A 375 -3.64 3.84 -18.39
C THR A 375 -2.97 2.94 -19.43
N GLU A 376 -1.74 3.26 -19.82
CA GLU A 376 -0.90 2.52 -20.75
C GLU A 376 -0.50 1.12 -20.24
N LEU A 377 -0.61 0.87 -18.92
CA LEU A 377 -0.46 -0.47 -18.33
C LEU A 377 -1.71 -1.34 -18.52
N PHE A 378 -2.85 -0.75 -18.84
CA PHE A 378 -4.14 -1.42 -18.89
C PHE A 378 -4.72 -1.56 -20.29
N LYS A 379 -4.05 -1.04 -21.33
CA LYS A 379 -4.54 -1.10 -22.71
C LYS A 379 -4.88 -2.54 -23.13
N SER A 380 -6.14 -2.78 -23.50
CA SER A 380 -6.58 -4.04 -24.12
C SER A 380 -6.61 -3.89 -25.64
N HIS A 381 -6.35 -4.98 -26.36
CA HIS A 381 -6.34 -4.96 -27.83
C HIS A 381 -7.67 -5.46 -28.44
N ASP A 382 -8.39 -6.38 -27.80
CA ASP A 382 -9.61 -7.01 -28.36
C ASP A 382 -10.71 -7.29 -27.30
N GLY A 383 -10.72 -6.52 -26.21
CA GLY A 383 -11.61 -6.73 -25.06
C GLY A 383 -10.84 -7.28 -23.86
N TRP A 384 -10.94 -6.53 -22.76
CA TRP A 384 -10.67 -6.84 -21.34
C TRP A 384 -9.38 -7.55 -20.89
N ASP A 385 -8.51 -8.06 -21.77
CA ASP A 385 -7.24 -8.62 -21.32
C ASP A 385 -6.19 -7.51 -21.09
N LEU A 386 -5.89 -7.26 -19.83
CA LEU A 386 -4.86 -6.31 -19.40
C LEU A 386 -3.48 -6.85 -19.77
N VAL A 387 -2.76 -6.21 -20.69
CA VAL A 387 -1.49 -6.78 -21.19
C VAL A 387 -0.37 -6.76 -20.13
N VAL A 388 -0.49 -5.97 -19.06
CA VAL A 388 0.37 -6.13 -17.89
C VAL A 388 0.21 -7.50 -17.21
N ASP A 389 -0.99 -8.07 -17.22
CA ASP A 389 -1.22 -9.40 -16.66
C ASP A 389 -0.54 -10.49 -17.50
N GLU A 390 -0.33 -10.30 -18.82
CA GLU A 390 0.49 -11.20 -19.64
C GLU A 390 1.96 -11.22 -19.20
N LEU A 391 2.54 -10.03 -18.93
CA LEU A 391 3.90 -9.94 -18.39
C LEU A 391 3.98 -10.61 -17.02
N LEU A 392 3.01 -10.35 -16.14
CA LEU A 392 2.99 -10.88 -14.78
C LEU A 392 2.78 -12.40 -14.79
N TYR A 393 1.87 -12.91 -15.62
CA TYR A 393 1.67 -14.34 -15.84
C TYR A 393 2.98 -15.00 -16.28
N GLU A 394 3.60 -14.49 -17.34
CA GLU A 394 4.90 -14.97 -17.80
C GLU A 394 6.00 -14.79 -16.75
N TYR A 395 5.92 -13.82 -15.84
CA TYR A 395 6.90 -13.69 -14.78
C TYR A 395 6.77 -14.77 -13.70
N TYR A 396 5.53 -15.01 -13.24
CA TYR A 396 5.22 -15.93 -12.14
C TYR A 396 5.03 -17.39 -12.56
N LEU A 397 4.93 -17.68 -13.87
CA LEU A 397 5.08 -19.05 -14.36
C LEU A 397 6.44 -19.63 -13.95
N ASP A 398 6.46 -20.88 -13.48
CA ASP A 398 7.71 -21.51 -13.03
C ASP A 398 8.64 -21.97 -14.16
#